data_AF-A0A836ZVN6-F1
#
_entry.id   AF-A0A836ZVN6-F1
#
_cell.length_a   1.000
_cell.length_b   1.000
_cell.length_c   1.000
_cell.angle_alpha   90.00
_cell.angle_beta   90.00
_cell.angle_gamma   90.00
#
_symmetry.space_group_name_H-M   'P 1'
#
loop_
_entity.id
_entity.type
_entity.pdbx_description
1 polymer ?
#
loop_
_entity_poly.entity_id
_entity_poly.type
_entity_poly.pdbx_seq_one_letter_code
_entity_poly.pdbx_strand_id
1 'polypeptide(L)'
;MLRISLGVLFLVHGLTKLLVFTPAGTVAYFHSLGLPAALAYISMTLELGLGVSLLLGIHARWIALLGVPLLLGTIVSVHGANGFGFSNPGGGWEYPALWTVLLIVQAL
;
A
#
# COMPACT_ATOMS: atom_id res chain seq x y z
N MET A 1 19.46 -1.11 -0.12
CA MET A 1 18.51 -1.96 -0.88
C MET A 1 17.07 -1.77 -0.42
N LEU A 2 16.79 -1.78 0.89
CA LEU A 2 15.44 -1.59 1.46
C LEU A 2 14.62 -0.48 0.79
N ARG A 3 15.15 0.75 0.72
CA ARG A 3 14.49 1.91 0.09
C ARG A 3 14.02 1.62 -1.34
N ILE A 4 14.89 1.03 -2.15
CA ILE A 4 14.59 0.72 -3.56
C ILE A 4 13.53 -0.36 -3.62
N SER A 5 13.65 -1.43 -2.82
CA SER A 5 12.66 -2.51 -2.76
C SER A 5 11.27 -1.98 -2.36
N LEU A 6 11.18 -1.14 -1.32
CA LEU A 6 9.92 -0.52 -0.89
C LEU A 6 9.34 0.40 -1.98
N GLY A 7 10.20 1.19 -2.65
CA GLY A 7 9.80 2.05 -3.76
C GLY A 7 9.23 1.26 -4.94
N VAL A 8 9.89 0.18 -5.34
CA VAL A 8 9.40 -0.72 -6.41
C VAL A 8 8.07 -1.35 -6.01
N LEU A 9 7.94 -1.86 -4.78
CA LEU A 9 6.69 -2.48 -4.32
C LEU A 9 5.53 -1.49 -4.36
N PHE A 10 5.73 -0.27 -3.88
CA PHE A 10 4.70 0.78 -3.97
C PHE A 10 4.34 1.12 -5.41
N LEU A 11 5.32 1.23 -6.31
CA LEU A 11 5.03 1.44 -7.74
C LEU A 11 4.26 0.30 -8.35
N VAL A 12 4.59 -0.96 -8.07
CA VAL A 12 3.86 -2.12 -8.58
C VAL A 12 2.39 -2.06 -8.14
N HIS A 13 2.13 -1.74 -6.87
CA HIS A 13 0.76 -1.63 -6.35
C HIS A 13 0.00 -0.45 -6.97
N GLY A 14 0.62 0.74 -7.01
CA GLY A 14 0.01 1.94 -7.59
C GLY A 14 -0.24 1.80 -9.09
N LEU A 15 0.69 1.21 -9.85
CA LEU A 15 0.54 0.95 -11.27
C LEU A 15 -0.49 -0.15 -11.56
N THR A 16 -0.63 -1.15 -10.69
CA THR A 16 -1.71 -2.14 -10.81
C THR A 16 -3.08 -1.45 -10.69
N LYS A 17 -3.23 -0.54 -9.71
CA LYS A 17 -4.47 0.25 -9.59
C LYS A 17 -4.71 1.16 -10.79
N LEU A 18 -3.66 1.83 -11.28
CA LEU A 18 -3.78 2.78 -12.39
C LEU A 18 -4.01 2.13 -13.75
N LEU A 19 -3.30 1.04 -14.06
CA LEU A 19 -3.23 0.46 -15.40
C LEU A 19 -4.02 -0.84 -15.56
N VAL A 20 -4.12 -1.64 -14.50
CA VAL A 20 -4.80 -2.96 -14.55
C VAL A 20 -6.24 -2.84 -14.10
N PHE A 21 -6.47 -2.33 -12.88
CA PHE A 21 -7.82 -2.10 -12.39
C PHE A 21 -8.44 -0.84 -13.01
N THR A 22 -7.61 0.12 -13.41
CA THR A 22 -7.99 1.50 -13.73
C THR A 22 -8.54 2.25 -12.50
N PRO A 23 -8.61 3.60 -12.54
CA PRO A 23 -9.23 4.37 -11.47
C PRO A 23 -10.68 3.94 -11.19
N ALA A 24 -11.45 3.64 -12.25
CA ALA A 24 -12.83 3.20 -12.11
C ALA A 24 -12.95 1.83 -11.40
N GLY A 25 -12.12 0.85 -11.79
CA GLY A 25 -12.12 -0.46 -11.14
C GLY A 25 -11.59 -0.41 -9.71
N THR A 26 -10.61 0.44 -9.42
CA THR A 26 -10.13 0.66 -8.04
C THR A 26 -11.23 1.27 -7.16
N VAL A 27 -11.98 2.26 -7.66
CA VAL A 27 -13.14 2.82 -6.95
C VAL A 27 -14.21 1.75 -6.70
N ALA A 28 -14.52 0.94 -7.71
CA ALA A 28 -15.48 -0.15 -7.57
C ALA A 28 -15.04 -1.19 -6.52
N TYR A 29 -13.75 -1.52 -6.47
CA TYR A 29 -13.19 -2.40 -5.44
C TYR A 29 -13.34 -1.80 -4.04
N PHE A 30 -13.02 -0.52 -3.85
CA PHE A 30 -13.21 0.15 -2.55
C PHE A 30 -14.69 0.19 -2.12
N HIS A 31 -15.61 0.42 -3.05
CA HIS A 31 -17.05 0.33 -2.77
C HIS A 31 -17.48 -1.07 -2.33
N SER A 32 -16.90 -2.13 -2.92
CA SER A 32 -17.17 -3.52 -2.50
C SER A 32 -16.76 -3.81 -1.05
N LEU A 33 -15.79 -3.03 -0.52
CA LEU A 33 -15.34 -3.07 0.87
C LEU A 33 -16.14 -2.13 1.78
N GLY A 34 -17.14 -1.41 1.26
CA GLY A 34 -17.88 -0.38 1.99
C GLY A 34 -17.11 0.92 2.23
N LEU A 35 -16.01 1.16 1.50
CA LEU A 35 -15.17 2.36 1.65
C LEU A 35 -15.58 3.45 0.65
N PRO A 36 -15.42 4.74 1.01
CA PRO A 36 -15.69 5.84 0.10
C PRO A 36 -14.68 5.91 -1.06
N ALA A 37 -15.16 6.31 -2.25
CA ALA A 37 -14.35 6.48 -3.46
C ALA A 37 -13.11 7.36 -3.25
N ALA A 38 -13.19 8.37 -2.38
CA ALA A 38 -12.06 9.26 -2.07
C ALA A 38 -10.82 8.47 -1.60
N LEU A 39 -11.00 7.40 -0.82
CA LEU A 39 -9.89 6.59 -0.34
C LEU A 39 -9.20 5.80 -1.45
N ALA A 40 -9.92 5.43 -2.52
CA ALA A 40 -9.31 4.79 -3.68
C ALA A 40 -8.31 5.73 -4.38
N TYR A 41 -8.71 6.99 -4.61
CA TYR A 41 -7.84 8.00 -5.22
C TYR A 41 -6.66 8.37 -4.31
N ILE A 42 -6.90 8.49 -3.00
CA ILE A 42 -5.85 8.74 -2.01
C ILE A 42 -4.84 7.59 -2.01
N SER A 43 -5.31 6.33 -1.95
CA SER A 43 -4.44 5.14 -1.99
C SER A 43 -3.60 5.11 -3.27
N MET A 44 -4.20 5.31 -4.45
CA MET A 44 -3.44 5.34 -5.71
C MET A 44 -2.38 6.44 -5.73
N THR A 45 -2.74 7.65 -5.32
CA THR A 45 -1.83 8.81 -5.33
C THR A 45 -0.68 8.60 -4.36
N LEU A 46 -0.97 8.09 -3.15
CA LEU A 46 0.05 7.77 -2.17
C LEU A 46 0.98 6.67 -2.66
N GLU A 47 0.47 5.56 -3.19
CA GLU A 47 1.32 4.46 -3.66
C GLU A 47 2.27 4.89 -4.80
N LEU A 48 1.76 5.63 -5.78
CA LEU A 48 2.60 6.15 -6.86
C LEU A 48 3.62 7.18 -6.34
N GLY A 49 3.18 8.13 -5.52
CA GLY A 49 4.03 9.19 -4.95
C GLY A 49 5.11 8.64 -4.03
N LEU A 50 4.75 7.72 -3.13
CA LEU A 50 5.67 6.98 -2.25
C LEU A 50 6.68 6.20 -3.08
N GLY A 51 6.21 5.46 -4.09
CA GLY A 51 7.05 4.67 -4.98
C GLY A 51 8.13 5.51 -5.66
N VAL A 52 7.73 6.57 -6.36
CA VAL A 52 8.68 7.49 -7.04
C VAL A 52 9.63 8.14 -6.04
N SER A 53 9.10 8.68 -4.94
CA SER A 53 9.90 9.42 -3.95
C SER A 53 10.95 8.53 -3.27
N LEU A 54 10.59 7.30 -2.92
CA LEU A 54 11.53 6.34 -2.34
C LEU A 54 12.61 5.91 -3.34
N LEU A 55 12.25 5.67 -4.60
CA LEU A 55 13.23 5.34 -5.63
C LEU A 55 14.26 6.45 -5.84
N LEU A 56 13.77 7.68 -6.02
CA LEU A 56 14.60 8.87 -6.20
C LEU A 56 15.33 9.31 -4.93
N GLY A 57 14.93 8.79 -3.75
CA GLY A 57 15.52 9.15 -2.47
C GLY A 57 15.05 10.49 -1.90
N ILE A 58 13.96 11.05 -2.42
CA ILE A 58 13.42 12.35 -2.01
C ILE A 58 12.78 12.20 -0.63
N HIS A 59 13.38 12.85 0.38
CA HIS A 59 12.92 12.81 1.79
C HIS A 59 12.53 11.40 2.27
N ALA A 60 13.29 10.38 1.82
CA ALA A 60 12.88 8.97 1.93
C ALA A 60 12.49 8.55 3.35
N ARG A 61 13.18 9.08 4.37
CA ARG A 61 12.90 8.84 5.79
C ARG A 61 11.47 9.23 6.17
N TRP A 62 11.05 10.45 5.81
CA TRP A 62 9.75 11.00 6.16
C TRP A 62 8.64 10.45 5.27
N ILE A 63 8.93 10.28 3.98
CA ILE A 63 8.02 9.70 3.01
C ILE A 63 7.66 8.26 3.40
N ALA A 64 8.61 7.45 3.88
CA ALA A 64 8.33 6.09 4.34
C ALA A 64 7.24 6.04 5.42
N LEU A 65 7.20 7.03 6.33
CA LEU A 65 6.20 7.10 7.39
C LEU A 65 4.78 7.36 6.87
N LEU A 66 4.60 7.99 5.70
CA LEU A 66 3.28 8.17 5.09
C LEU A 66 2.69 6.84 4.60
N GLY A 67 3.52 5.85 4.28
CA GLY A 67 3.08 4.52 3.90
C GLY A 67 2.56 3.67 5.08
N VAL A 68 2.91 4.02 6.32
CA VAL A 68 2.49 3.29 7.52
C VAL A 68 0.97 3.33 7.72
N PRO A 69 0.29 4.50 7.82
CA PRO A 69 -1.16 4.53 7.96
C PRO A 69 -1.89 3.93 6.75
N LEU A 70 -1.29 4.00 5.55
CA LEU A 70 -1.84 3.36 4.36
C LEU A 70 -1.89 1.83 4.52
N LEU A 71 -0.78 1.19 4.92
CA LEU A 71 -0.74 -0.26 5.11
C LEU A 71 -1.58 -0.73 6.30
N LEU A 72 -1.63 0.06 7.38
CA LEU A 72 -2.55 -0.20 8.50
C LEU A 72 -4.01 -0.17 8.04
N GLY A 73 -4.37 0.79 7.18
CA GLY A 73 -5.68 0.84 6.54
C GLY A 73 -5.98 -0.42 5.74
N THR A 74 -5.02 -0.93 4.96
CA THR A 74 -5.16 -2.19 4.22
C THR A 74 -5.34 -3.40 5.14
N ILE A 75 -4.63 -3.45 6.28
CA ILE A 75 -4.84 -4.50 7.29
C ILE A 75 -6.27 -4.44 7.82
N VAL A 76 -6.75 -3.28 8.26
CA VAL A 76 -8.08 -3.15 8.88
C VAL A 76 -9.20 -3.44 7.87
N SER A 77 -9.07 -2.97 6.63
CA SER A 77 -10.16 -3.00 5.65
C SER A 77 -10.16 -4.21 4.71
N VAL A 78 -9.02 -4.87 4.50
CA VAL A 78 -8.89 -5.95 3.50
C VAL A 78 -8.48 -7.27 4.12
N HIS A 79 -7.40 -7.29 4.92
CA HIS A 79 -6.75 -8.56 5.32
C HIS A 79 -7.00 -8.99 6.77
N GLY A 80 -7.48 -8.09 7.63
CA GLY A 80 -7.60 -8.34 9.07
C GLY A 80 -8.56 -9.48 9.38
N ALA A 81 -9.70 -9.52 8.68
CA ALA A 81 -10.67 -10.60 8.80
C ALA A 81 -10.17 -11.94 8.21
N ASN A 82 -9.17 -11.92 7.34
CA ASN A 82 -8.64 -13.11 6.69
C ASN A 82 -7.67 -13.88 7.60
N GLY A 83 -7.25 -13.34 8.75
CA GLY A 83 -6.24 -13.95 9.62
C GLY A 83 -4.80 -13.70 9.17
N PHE A 84 -3.81 -14.32 9.83
CA PHE A 84 -2.40 -13.97 9.66
C PHE A 84 -1.77 -14.46 8.35
N GLY A 85 -1.91 -15.74 8.01
CA GLY A 85 -1.08 -16.40 7.00
C GLY A 85 -1.41 -16.06 5.54
N PHE A 86 -0.39 -15.96 4.67
CA PHE A 86 -0.55 -15.70 3.23
C PHE A 86 -1.41 -16.73 2.51
N SER A 87 -1.49 -17.96 3.03
CA SER A 87 -2.27 -19.05 2.45
C SER A 87 -3.78 -18.93 2.68
N ASN A 88 -4.21 -17.98 3.52
CA ASN A 88 -5.63 -17.77 3.77
C ASN A 88 -6.33 -17.22 2.51
N PRO A 89 -7.62 -17.55 2.29
CA PRO A 89 -8.37 -16.99 1.17
C PRO A 89 -8.31 -15.46 1.17
N GLY A 90 -7.91 -14.86 0.04
CA GLY A 90 -7.71 -13.41 -0.08
C GLY A 90 -6.40 -12.87 0.52
N GLY A 91 -5.54 -13.74 1.05
CA GLY A 91 -4.27 -13.40 1.70
C GLY A 91 -4.44 -12.85 3.11
N GLY A 92 -3.58 -13.29 4.03
CA GLY A 92 -3.55 -12.82 5.42
C GLY A 92 -2.81 -11.49 5.61
N TRP A 93 -2.91 -10.93 6.82
CA TRP A 93 -2.35 -9.62 7.15
C TRP A 93 -0.84 -9.62 7.43
N GLU A 94 -0.16 -10.77 7.42
CA GLU A 94 1.28 -10.85 7.67
C GLU A 94 2.12 -10.00 6.70
N TYR A 95 1.75 -9.98 5.42
CA TYR A 95 2.47 -9.24 4.37
C TYR A 95 2.42 -7.71 4.59
N PRO A 96 1.24 -7.07 4.71
CA PRO A 96 1.17 -5.64 5.00
C PRO A 96 1.73 -5.27 6.38
N ALA A 97 1.68 -6.18 7.37
CA ALA A 97 2.31 -5.92 8.67
C ALA A 97 3.85 -5.92 8.58
N LEU A 98 4.45 -6.90 7.90
CA LEU A 98 5.88 -6.91 7.65
C LEU A 98 6.31 -5.66 6.88
N TRP A 99 5.58 -5.31 5.82
CA TRP A 99 5.88 -4.11 5.04
C TRP A 99 5.76 -2.83 5.89
N THR A 100 4.79 -2.76 6.82
CA THR A 100 4.68 -1.65 7.79
C THR A 100 5.94 -1.53 8.66
N VAL A 101 6.43 -2.64 9.21
CA VAL A 101 7.68 -2.64 10.00
C VAL A 101 8.86 -2.19 9.15
N LEU A 102 8.96 -2.66 7.91
CA LEU A 102 10.03 -2.28 7.00
C LEU A 102 10.00 -0.78 6.65
N LEU A 103 8.83 -0.15 6.58
CA LEU A 103 8.72 1.31 6.42
C LEU A 103 9.20 2.07 7.64
N ILE A 104 8.90 1.57 8.84
CA ILE A 104 9.42 2.14 10.09
C ILE A 104 10.95 2.03 10.12
N VAL A 105 11.50 0.85 9.79
CA VAL A 105 12.96 0.64 9.70
C VAL A 105 13.59 1.56 8.65
N GLN A 106 12.93 1.78 7.51
CA GLN A 106 13.40 2.72 6.49
C GLN A 106 13.41 4.19 6.98
N ALA A 107 12.66 4.49 8.03
CA ALA A 107 12.55 5.82 8.62
C ALA A 107 13.50 6.06 9.81
N LEU A 108 14.27 5.06 10.25
CA LEU A 108 15.32 5.19 11.27
C LEU A 108 16.62 5.70 10.62
#